data_AF-A0A1H0ZD40-F1
#
_entry.id   AF-A0A1H0ZD40-F1
#
_cell.length_a   1.000
_cell.length_b   1.000
_cell.length_c   1.000
_cell.angle_alpha   90.00
_cell.angle_beta   90.00
_cell.angle_gamma   90.00
#
_symmetry.space_group_name_H-M   'P 1'
#
loop_
_entity.id
_entity.type
_entity.pdbx_description
1 polymer ?
#
loop_
_entity_poly.entity_id
_entity_poly.type
_entity_poly.pdbx_seq_one_letter_code
_entity_poly.pdbx_strand_id
1 'polypeptide(L)'
;MTDGNTTPADLSLNQKTLNNSSLPEVVDECLTAGVPAVGLWREPVHEVGVREAARLVKSAGLRVSSLCRGGFLTADTPERRREAIAENRRALEEAAELEAPCLVLVVGGLPEGSKDLAAARRGVAEALAELAPLAEHYGVRLALEPLHPMYCADRAVLSTLDQALELAEPFPVEQVGVVVDTFHVWWDPRLFEQIERAGSRIASYQVCDWLTPLPADVLLGRGMMGDGHIDFAPIDTAVRRTGYSGDVEVEIFNEDVWSRPAREVVETTVDRYRRLVHPR
;
A
#
# COMPACT_ATOMS: atom_id res chain seq x y z
N MET A 1 7.89 -8.84 34.25
CA MET A 1 8.97 -8.67 33.25
C MET A 1 8.80 -9.80 32.23
N THR A 2 8.26 -9.51 31.04
CA THR A 2 8.49 -10.27 29.77
C THR A 2 7.75 -9.75 28.53
N ASP A 3 6.79 -8.81 28.61
CA ASP A 3 6.01 -8.44 27.40
C ASP A 3 6.58 -7.29 26.56
N GLY A 4 7.80 -6.85 26.88
CA GLY A 4 8.41 -5.65 26.31
C GLY A 4 9.36 -5.90 25.14
N ASN A 5 9.32 -7.03 24.43
CA ASN A 5 10.20 -7.27 23.27
C ASN A 5 9.60 -8.14 22.16
N THR A 6 8.31 -8.41 22.19
CA THR A 6 7.64 -9.19 21.14
C THR A 6 7.21 -8.28 20.00
N THR A 7 7.55 -8.64 18.76
CA THR A 7 7.04 -8.00 17.55
C THR A 7 5.51 -8.03 17.54
N PRO A 8 4.82 -6.89 17.31
CA PRO A 8 3.37 -6.88 17.23
C PRO A 8 2.82 -7.79 16.14
N ALA A 9 1.70 -8.45 16.42
CA ALA A 9 1.12 -9.48 15.55
C ALA A 9 0.50 -8.93 14.25
N ASP A 10 0.24 -7.62 14.21
CA ASP A 10 -0.32 -6.89 13.08
C ASP A 10 0.75 -6.11 12.30
N LEU A 11 2.04 -6.23 12.60
CA LEU A 11 3.08 -5.56 11.82
C LEU A 11 3.28 -6.28 10.47
N SER A 12 3.24 -5.52 9.38
CA SER A 12 3.74 -5.93 8.07
C SER A 12 4.92 -5.07 7.64
N LEU A 13 5.90 -5.68 6.96
CA LEU A 13 6.97 -4.97 6.27
C LEU A 13 6.66 -4.94 4.76
N ASN A 14 6.44 -3.78 4.17
CA ASN A 14 6.39 -3.68 2.72
C ASN A 14 7.80 -3.88 2.15
N GLN A 15 7.91 -4.74 1.14
CA GLN A 15 9.17 -5.11 0.51
C GLN A 15 9.96 -3.90 0.00
N LYS A 16 9.30 -2.81 -0.38
CA LYS A 16 9.96 -1.60 -0.85
C LYS A 16 10.79 -0.90 0.22
N THR A 17 10.52 -1.14 1.51
CA THR A 17 11.36 -0.69 2.63
C THR A 17 12.76 -1.30 2.58
N LEU A 18 12.91 -2.47 1.97
CA LEU A 18 14.18 -3.16 1.71
C LEU A 18 14.44 -3.27 0.21
N ASN A 19 14.31 -2.16 -0.53
CA ASN A 19 14.37 -2.15 -2.00
C ASN A 19 15.59 -2.86 -2.62
N ASN A 20 16.73 -2.87 -1.92
CA ASN A 20 17.97 -3.47 -2.40
C ASN A 20 18.13 -4.96 -2.03
N SER A 21 17.16 -5.53 -1.33
CA SER A 21 17.12 -6.95 -0.95
C SER A 21 16.20 -7.74 -1.87
N SER A 22 16.63 -8.95 -2.20
CA SER A 22 15.79 -9.92 -2.91
C SER A 22 14.62 -10.39 -2.05
N LEU A 23 13.55 -10.89 -2.67
CA LEU A 23 12.39 -11.42 -1.93
C LEU A 23 12.76 -12.49 -0.88
N PRO A 24 13.65 -13.47 -1.16
CA PRO A 24 14.11 -14.42 -0.14
C PRO A 24 14.81 -13.77 1.05
N GLU A 25 15.65 -12.77 0.82
CA GLU A 25 16.31 -12.02 1.92
C GLU A 25 15.29 -11.26 2.76
N VAL A 26 14.30 -10.60 2.13
CA VAL A 26 13.22 -9.91 2.86
C VAL A 26 12.42 -10.88 3.73
N VAL A 27 12.08 -12.05 3.20
CA VAL A 27 11.35 -13.10 3.96
C VAL A 27 12.18 -13.61 5.13
N ASP A 28 13.48 -13.86 4.94
CA ASP A 28 14.38 -14.33 6.00
C ASP A 28 14.55 -13.29 7.12
N GLU A 29 14.68 -12.01 6.76
CA GLU A 29 14.77 -10.91 7.74
C GLU A 29 13.48 -10.73 8.53
N CYS A 30 12.31 -10.83 7.86
CA CYS A 30 11.01 -10.82 8.53
C CYS A 30 10.88 -11.97 9.52
N LEU A 31 11.22 -13.20 9.08
CA LEU A 31 11.20 -14.39 9.92
C LEU A 31 12.12 -14.24 11.15
N THR A 32 13.35 -13.80 10.93
CA THR A 32 14.35 -13.62 12.00
C THR A 32 13.93 -12.55 13.00
N ALA A 33 13.29 -11.47 12.54
CA ALA A 33 12.75 -10.42 13.40
C ALA A 33 11.36 -10.74 14.00
N GLY A 34 10.74 -11.87 13.63
CA GLY A 34 9.39 -12.23 14.03
C GLY A 34 8.31 -11.28 13.48
N VAL A 35 8.58 -10.59 12.37
CA VAL A 35 7.57 -9.81 11.64
C VAL A 35 6.63 -10.80 10.96
N PRO A 36 5.31 -10.77 11.24
CA PRO A 36 4.39 -11.83 10.82
C PRO A 36 3.85 -11.69 9.39
N ALA A 37 3.98 -10.52 8.77
CA ALA A 37 3.41 -10.24 7.45
C ALA A 37 4.35 -9.42 6.55
N VAL A 38 4.15 -9.54 5.24
CA VAL A 38 4.93 -8.82 4.21
C VAL A 38 4.01 -8.25 3.13
N GLY A 39 4.20 -6.98 2.77
CA GLY A 39 3.60 -6.37 1.58
C GLY A 39 4.51 -6.61 0.38
N LEU A 40 3.99 -7.25 -0.67
CA LEU A 40 4.83 -7.70 -1.79
C LEU A 40 4.77 -6.75 -2.97
N TRP A 41 5.84 -6.73 -3.77
CA TRP A 41 5.88 -6.00 -5.04
C TRP A 41 5.90 -6.95 -6.22
N ARG A 42 5.17 -6.61 -7.28
CA ARG A 42 5.04 -7.46 -8.48
C ARG A 42 6.40 -7.72 -9.14
N GLU A 43 7.28 -6.70 -9.20
CA GLU A 43 8.58 -6.84 -9.86
C GLU A 43 9.47 -7.90 -9.17
N PRO A 44 9.74 -7.84 -7.84
CA PRO A 44 10.49 -8.91 -7.17
C PRO A 44 9.76 -10.27 -7.12
N VAL A 45 8.42 -10.27 -7.08
CA VAL A 45 7.64 -11.51 -7.18
C VAL A 45 7.88 -12.18 -8.53
N HIS A 46 7.92 -11.42 -9.63
CA HIS A 46 8.18 -11.96 -10.97
C HIS A 46 9.62 -12.46 -11.14
N GLU A 47 10.60 -11.83 -10.49
CA GLU A 47 12.00 -12.27 -10.50
C GLU A 47 12.18 -13.69 -9.94
N VAL A 48 11.42 -14.03 -8.89
CA VAL A 48 11.43 -15.38 -8.29
C VAL A 48 10.39 -16.31 -8.93
N GLY A 49 9.31 -15.73 -9.46
CA GLY A 49 8.13 -16.43 -9.99
C GLY A 49 7.01 -16.51 -8.94
N VAL A 50 5.79 -16.17 -9.36
CA VAL A 50 4.61 -15.98 -8.48
C VAL A 50 4.36 -17.16 -7.53
N ARG A 51 4.35 -18.40 -8.06
CA ARG A 51 4.12 -19.61 -7.24
C ARG A 51 5.24 -19.87 -6.24
N GLU A 52 6.46 -19.57 -6.63
CA GLU A 52 7.61 -19.76 -5.76
C GLU A 52 7.66 -18.69 -4.67
N ALA A 53 7.30 -17.45 -5.00
CA ALA A 53 7.08 -16.38 -4.02
C ALA A 53 6.00 -16.77 -2.99
N ALA A 54 4.84 -17.27 -3.45
CA ALA A 54 3.77 -17.74 -2.57
C ALA A 54 4.27 -18.87 -1.64
N ARG A 55 4.98 -19.86 -2.20
CA ARG A 55 5.55 -20.97 -1.44
C ARG A 55 6.56 -20.49 -0.40
N LEU A 56 7.43 -19.57 -0.77
CA LEU A 56 8.48 -19.00 0.08
C LEU A 56 7.88 -18.30 1.32
N VAL A 57 6.94 -17.37 1.11
CA VAL A 57 6.26 -16.64 2.19
C VAL A 57 5.51 -17.60 3.10
N LYS A 58 4.73 -18.53 2.53
CA LYS A 58 3.97 -19.53 3.29
C LYS A 58 4.85 -20.49 4.09
N SER A 59 5.97 -20.92 3.52
CA SER A 59 6.91 -21.84 4.20
C SER A 59 7.64 -21.16 5.36
N ALA A 60 7.82 -19.84 5.29
CA ALA A 60 8.33 -19.04 6.40
C ALA A 60 7.26 -18.75 7.49
N GLY A 61 6.00 -19.15 7.27
CA GLY A 61 4.90 -18.88 8.21
C GLY A 61 4.44 -17.42 8.21
N LEU A 62 4.82 -16.64 7.19
CA LEU A 62 4.41 -15.25 7.01
C LEU A 62 3.06 -15.18 6.29
N ARG A 63 2.35 -14.07 6.47
CA ARG A 63 1.18 -13.69 5.65
C ARG A 63 1.56 -12.64 4.62
N VAL A 64 0.82 -12.57 3.51
CA VAL A 64 0.89 -11.44 2.59
C VAL A 64 -0.15 -10.40 3.04
N SER A 65 0.28 -9.17 3.32
CA SER A 65 -0.64 -8.08 3.72
C SER A 65 -1.27 -7.37 2.51
N SER A 66 -0.52 -7.28 1.41
CA SER A 66 -0.97 -6.65 0.16
C SER A 66 -0.09 -7.06 -1.02
N LEU A 67 -0.58 -6.86 -2.24
CA LEU A 67 0.25 -6.86 -3.45
C LEU A 67 0.29 -5.45 -4.06
N CYS A 68 1.49 -4.92 -4.24
CA CYS A 68 1.79 -3.66 -4.91
C CYS A 68 2.36 -3.94 -6.32
N ARG A 69 1.76 -3.46 -7.40
CA ARG A 69 0.47 -2.78 -7.49
C ARG A 69 -0.15 -3.02 -8.86
N GLY A 70 -1.47 -2.87 -8.92
CA GLY A 70 -2.20 -2.60 -10.16
C GLY A 70 -2.30 -1.10 -10.42
N GLY A 71 -3.29 -0.71 -11.20
CA GLY A 71 -3.62 0.67 -11.52
C GLY A 71 -3.25 1.06 -12.95
N PHE A 72 -2.70 2.26 -13.14
CA PHE A 72 -2.37 2.84 -14.46
C PHE A 72 -3.59 2.86 -15.43
N LEU A 73 -4.73 3.32 -14.93
CA LEU A 73 -6.06 3.24 -15.54
C LEU A 73 -6.48 4.49 -16.33
N THR A 74 -5.55 5.42 -16.56
CA THR A 74 -5.84 6.72 -17.17
C THR A 74 -5.64 6.75 -18.69
N ALA A 75 -5.37 5.60 -19.32
CA ALA A 75 -5.11 5.49 -20.75
C ALA A 75 -6.15 6.21 -21.65
N ASP A 76 -5.64 6.91 -22.66
CA ASP A 76 -6.39 7.79 -23.56
C ASP A 76 -6.87 7.11 -24.86
N THR A 77 -6.35 5.93 -25.19
CA THR A 77 -6.78 5.14 -26.35
C THR A 77 -7.49 3.85 -25.93
N PRO A 78 -8.46 3.36 -26.71
CA PRO A 78 -9.13 2.08 -26.45
C PRO A 78 -8.16 0.90 -26.34
N GLU A 79 -7.10 0.89 -27.14
CA GLU A 79 -6.06 -0.16 -27.14
C GLU A 79 -5.33 -0.20 -25.79
N ARG A 80 -4.80 0.96 -25.37
CA ARG A 80 -4.08 1.08 -24.09
C ARG A 80 -4.98 0.82 -22.90
N ARG A 81 -6.26 1.19 -22.97
CA ARG A 81 -7.25 0.84 -21.93
C ARG A 81 -7.41 -0.67 -21.81
N ARG A 82 -7.56 -1.39 -22.93
CA ARG A 82 -7.65 -2.86 -22.92
C ARG A 82 -6.39 -3.51 -22.35
N GLU A 83 -5.21 -2.97 -22.68
CA GLU A 83 -3.93 -3.42 -22.12
C GLU A 83 -3.86 -3.20 -20.61
N ALA A 84 -4.26 -2.03 -20.11
CA ALA A 84 -4.30 -1.72 -18.69
C ALA A 84 -5.26 -2.65 -17.93
N ILE A 85 -6.46 -2.92 -18.47
CA ILE A 85 -7.41 -3.88 -17.87
C ILE A 85 -6.84 -5.29 -17.86
N ALA A 86 -6.21 -5.73 -18.96
CA ALA A 86 -5.59 -7.06 -19.02
C ALA A 86 -4.43 -7.21 -18.03
N GLU A 87 -3.65 -6.15 -17.81
CA GLU A 87 -2.56 -6.13 -16.83
C GLU A 87 -3.09 -6.17 -15.39
N ASN A 88 -4.15 -5.44 -15.09
CA ASN A 88 -4.79 -5.48 -13.77
C ASN A 88 -5.46 -6.83 -13.49
N ARG A 89 -6.01 -7.50 -14.51
CA ARG A 89 -6.48 -8.89 -14.37
C ARG A 89 -5.34 -9.83 -13.99
N ARG A 90 -4.17 -9.72 -14.65
CA ARG A 90 -2.99 -10.50 -14.25
C ARG A 90 -2.56 -10.20 -12.82
N ALA A 91 -2.54 -8.93 -12.43
CA ALA A 91 -2.23 -8.53 -11.06
C ALA A 91 -3.20 -9.13 -10.02
N LEU A 92 -4.50 -9.26 -10.35
CA LEU A 92 -5.48 -9.95 -9.51
C LEU A 92 -5.23 -11.46 -9.41
N GLU A 93 -4.90 -12.12 -10.53
CA GLU A 93 -4.50 -13.53 -10.54
C GLU A 93 -3.26 -13.78 -9.67
N GLU A 94 -2.27 -12.89 -9.77
CA GLU A 94 -1.05 -12.93 -8.97
C GLU A 94 -1.36 -12.72 -7.48
N ALA A 95 -2.18 -11.73 -7.13
CA ALA A 95 -2.60 -11.48 -5.76
C ALA A 95 -3.34 -12.69 -5.17
N ALA A 96 -4.19 -13.36 -5.94
CA ALA A 96 -4.89 -14.56 -5.50
C ALA A 96 -3.94 -15.74 -5.27
N GLU A 97 -2.97 -15.98 -6.15
CA GLU A 97 -1.95 -17.03 -5.97
C GLU A 97 -1.09 -16.77 -4.72
N LEU A 98 -0.82 -15.49 -4.40
CA LEU A 98 -0.08 -15.07 -3.21
C LEU A 98 -0.94 -15.08 -1.91
N GLU A 99 -2.23 -15.40 -2.01
CA GLU A 99 -3.20 -15.27 -0.90
C GLU A 99 -3.25 -13.83 -0.32
N ALA A 100 -2.98 -12.81 -1.14
CA ALA A 100 -3.03 -11.40 -0.73
C ALA A 100 -4.49 -10.93 -0.58
N PRO A 101 -4.87 -10.27 0.53
CA PRO A 101 -6.26 -9.85 0.75
C PRO A 101 -6.68 -8.69 -0.16
N CYS A 102 -5.72 -7.89 -0.64
CA CYS A 102 -5.97 -6.80 -1.55
C CYS A 102 -4.84 -6.57 -2.56
N LEU A 103 -5.22 -6.01 -3.71
CA LEU A 103 -4.34 -5.44 -4.73
C LEU A 103 -4.36 -3.92 -4.59
N VAL A 104 -3.24 -3.32 -4.20
CA VAL A 104 -3.08 -1.86 -4.13
C VAL A 104 -3.12 -1.29 -5.54
N LEU A 105 -3.85 -0.19 -5.75
CA LEU A 105 -4.00 0.48 -7.04
C LEU A 105 -3.42 1.88 -7.02
N VAL A 106 -2.33 2.08 -7.75
CA VAL A 106 -1.81 3.39 -8.13
C VAL A 106 -2.43 3.79 -9.47
N VAL A 107 -3.50 4.59 -9.43
CA VAL A 107 -4.47 4.70 -10.55
C VAL A 107 -3.92 5.31 -11.85
N GLY A 108 -2.74 5.91 -11.86
CA GLY A 108 -2.13 6.54 -13.04
C GLY A 108 -2.29 8.07 -13.07
N GLY A 109 -1.27 8.76 -13.59
CA GLY A 109 -1.27 10.20 -13.82
C GLY A 109 -2.04 10.62 -15.07
N LEU A 110 -1.81 11.84 -15.55
CA LEU A 110 -2.38 12.32 -16.81
C LEU A 110 -1.72 11.60 -18.00
N PRO A 111 -2.50 11.26 -19.05
CA PRO A 111 -1.94 10.89 -20.34
C PRO A 111 -0.98 11.94 -20.89
N GLU A 112 0.01 11.51 -21.66
CA GLU A 112 1.00 12.41 -22.25
C GLU A 112 0.33 13.54 -23.05
N GLY A 113 0.70 14.79 -22.73
CA GLY A 113 0.13 15.99 -23.35
C GLY A 113 -1.28 16.38 -22.89
N SER A 114 -1.97 15.54 -22.11
CA SER A 114 -3.28 15.85 -21.57
C SER A 114 -3.20 16.85 -20.41
N LYS A 115 -4.25 17.67 -20.28
CA LYS A 115 -4.50 18.54 -19.12
C LYS A 115 -5.89 18.27 -18.51
N ASP A 116 -6.61 17.28 -19.02
CA ASP A 116 -7.99 16.99 -18.61
C ASP A 116 -8.00 15.97 -17.45
N LEU A 117 -7.83 16.49 -16.24
CA LEU A 117 -7.91 15.69 -15.01
C LEU A 117 -9.28 15.03 -14.83
N ALA A 118 -10.35 15.69 -15.28
CA ALA A 118 -11.70 15.15 -15.15
C ALA A 118 -11.87 13.92 -16.07
N ALA A 119 -11.35 13.96 -17.30
CA ALA A 119 -11.34 12.80 -18.19
C ALA A 119 -10.50 11.65 -17.65
N ALA A 120 -9.31 11.93 -17.10
CA ALA A 120 -8.48 10.89 -16.50
C ALA A 120 -9.20 10.19 -15.34
N ARG A 121 -9.84 10.94 -14.43
CA ARG A 121 -10.63 10.39 -13.32
C ARG A 121 -11.85 9.60 -13.79
N ARG A 122 -12.54 10.04 -14.86
CA ARG A 122 -13.61 9.25 -15.48
C ARG A 122 -13.09 7.91 -16.02
N GLY A 123 -11.91 7.91 -16.64
CA GLY A 123 -11.25 6.68 -17.11
C GLY A 123 -10.98 5.70 -15.97
N VAL A 124 -10.53 6.18 -14.81
CA VAL A 124 -10.38 5.35 -13.60
C VAL A 124 -11.72 4.74 -13.17
N ALA A 125 -12.79 5.54 -13.10
CA ALA A 125 -14.12 5.05 -12.71
C ALA A 125 -14.66 3.99 -13.69
N GLU A 126 -14.49 4.20 -15.00
CA GLU A 126 -14.86 3.25 -16.05
C GLU A 126 -14.10 1.93 -15.89
N ALA A 127 -12.79 2.00 -15.64
CA ALA A 127 -11.95 0.81 -15.45
C ALA A 127 -12.32 0.04 -14.17
N LEU A 128 -12.65 0.72 -13.08
CA LEU A 128 -13.11 0.07 -11.85
C LEU A 128 -14.39 -0.73 -12.07
N ALA A 129 -15.31 -0.24 -12.91
CA ALA A 129 -16.53 -0.97 -13.24
C ALA A 129 -16.26 -2.30 -13.95
N GLU A 130 -15.16 -2.39 -14.71
CA GLU A 130 -14.72 -3.64 -15.35
C GLU A 130 -13.93 -4.56 -14.40
N LEU A 131 -13.11 -3.98 -13.51
CA LEU A 131 -12.21 -4.73 -12.63
C LEU A 131 -12.89 -5.24 -11.37
N ALA A 132 -13.88 -4.54 -10.82
CA ALA A 132 -14.51 -4.89 -9.55
C ALA A 132 -15.16 -6.30 -9.54
N PRO A 133 -15.89 -6.74 -10.59
CA PRO A 133 -16.38 -8.12 -10.66
C PRO A 133 -15.27 -9.17 -10.78
N LEU A 134 -14.13 -8.83 -11.40
CA LEU A 134 -12.98 -9.73 -11.48
C LEU A 134 -12.30 -9.86 -10.11
N ALA A 135 -12.18 -8.75 -9.39
CA ALA A 135 -11.65 -8.71 -8.03
C ALA A 135 -12.43 -9.66 -7.11
N GLU A 136 -13.77 -9.62 -7.16
CA GLU A 136 -14.63 -10.58 -6.45
C GLU A 136 -14.37 -12.02 -6.89
N HIS A 137 -14.28 -12.28 -8.20
CA HIS A 137 -14.04 -13.62 -8.73
C HIS A 137 -12.75 -14.24 -8.20
N TYR A 138 -11.69 -13.46 -8.06
CA TYR A 138 -10.40 -13.90 -7.52
C TYR A 138 -10.34 -13.85 -5.99
N GLY A 139 -11.38 -13.32 -5.32
CA GLY A 139 -11.39 -13.16 -3.86
C GLY A 139 -10.40 -12.12 -3.34
N VAL A 140 -10.00 -11.15 -4.18
CA VAL A 140 -9.03 -10.10 -3.87
C VAL A 140 -9.72 -8.75 -3.95
N ARG A 141 -9.59 -7.92 -2.92
CA ARG A 141 -10.16 -6.57 -2.93
C ARG A 141 -9.27 -5.60 -3.71
N LEU A 142 -9.84 -4.75 -4.57
CA LEU A 142 -9.11 -3.60 -5.13
C LEU A 142 -8.97 -2.54 -4.04
N ALA A 143 -7.76 -2.12 -3.72
CA ALA A 143 -7.51 -1.08 -2.73
C ALA A 143 -7.04 0.20 -3.41
N LEU A 144 -7.95 1.17 -3.54
CA LEU A 144 -7.63 2.48 -4.11
C LEU A 144 -6.70 3.25 -3.19
N GLU A 145 -5.48 3.51 -3.65
CA GLU A 145 -4.51 4.31 -2.92
C GLU A 145 -4.56 5.77 -3.40
N PRO A 146 -5.12 6.70 -2.61
CA PRO A 146 -4.94 8.11 -2.89
C PRO A 146 -3.48 8.47 -2.62
N LEU A 147 -2.77 8.99 -3.63
CA LEU A 147 -1.38 9.43 -3.47
C LEU A 147 -1.32 10.91 -3.10
N HIS A 148 -0.24 11.32 -2.44
CA HIS A 148 -0.01 12.73 -2.10
C HIS A 148 -0.21 13.64 -3.34
N PRO A 149 -0.88 14.80 -3.24
CA PRO A 149 -1.21 15.66 -4.39
C PRO A 149 -0.04 16.09 -5.29
N MET A 150 1.19 16.04 -4.77
CA MET A 150 2.41 16.29 -5.55
C MET A 150 2.57 15.31 -6.72
N TYR A 151 1.99 14.11 -6.62
CA TYR A 151 2.03 13.05 -7.63
C TYR A 151 0.84 13.06 -8.60
N CYS A 152 -0.02 14.08 -8.52
CA CYS A 152 -1.28 14.12 -9.26
C CYS A 152 -1.08 14.04 -10.78
N ALA A 153 0.00 14.63 -11.28
CA ALA A 153 0.24 14.76 -12.71
C ALA A 153 0.77 13.47 -13.34
N ASP A 154 1.57 12.68 -12.63
CA ASP A 154 2.43 11.65 -13.22
C ASP A 154 2.26 10.26 -12.61
N ARG A 155 1.73 10.12 -11.39
CA ARG A 155 1.51 8.80 -10.76
C ARG A 155 0.05 8.46 -10.50
N ALA A 156 -0.73 9.40 -9.98
CA ALA A 156 -2.12 9.13 -9.63
C ALA A 156 -2.98 10.39 -9.61
N VAL A 157 -3.97 10.49 -10.49
CA VAL A 157 -4.96 11.57 -10.50
C VAL A 157 -5.92 11.56 -9.30
N LEU A 158 -5.76 10.58 -8.40
CA LEU A 158 -6.50 10.37 -7.16
C LEU A 158 -5.63 10.77 -5.97
N SER A 159 -6.04 11.78 -5.19
CA SER A 159 -5.13 12.38 -4.18
C SER A 159 -5.69 12.61 -2.79
N THR A 160 -6.93 12.21 -2.52
CA THR A 160 -7.54 12.33 -1.18
C THR A 160 -8.34 11.06 -0.89
N LEU A 161 -8.48 10.72 0.39
CA LEU A 161 -9.31 9.60 0.79
C LEU A 161 -10.79 9.85 0.43
N ASP A 162 -11.25 11.10 0.47
CA ASP A 162 -12.59 11.50 -0.01
C ASP A 162 -12.83 11.09 -1.47
N GLN A 163 -11.92 11.46 -2.38
CA GLN A 163 -12.02 11.05 -3.80
C GLN A 163 -11.95 9.53 -3.97
N ALA A 164 -11.14 8.84 -3.15
CA ALA A 164 -11.02 7.38 -3.24
C ALA A 164 -12.34 6.72 -2.81
N LEU A 165 -12.98 7.25 -1.77
CA LEU A 165 -14.29 6.80 -1.30
C LEU A 165 -15.39 7.08 -2.32
N GLU A 166 -15.41 8.24 -2.96
CA GLU A 166 -16.37 8.54 -4.05
C GLU A 166 -16.31 7.49 -5.19
N LEU A 167 -15.11 7.00 -5.50
CA LEU A 167 -14.92 5.95 -6.52
C LEU A 167 -15.23 4.54 -6.00
N ALA A 168 -15.02 4.27 -4.71
CA ALA A 168 -15.23 2.95 -4.11
C ALA A 168 -16.69 2.67 -3.70
N GLU A 169 -17.41 3.69 -3.24
CA GLU A 169 -18.78 3.58 -2.68
C GLU A 169 -19.83 2.96 -3.62
N PRO A 170 -19.78 3.15 -4.94
CA PRO A 170 -20.70 2.47 -5.86
C PRO A 170 -20.57 0.93 -5.86
N PHE A 171 -19.50 0.38 -5.31
CA PHE A 171 -19.21 -1.06 -5.29
C PHE A 171 -19.40 -1.68 -3.89
N PRO A 172 -19.70 -2.99 -3.80
CA PRO A 172 -19.61 -3.74 -2.54
C PRO A 172 -18.27 -3.53 -1.84
N VAL A 173 -18.28 -3.53 -0.50
CA VAL A 173 -17.08 -3.28 0.31
C VAL A 173 -15.99 -4.32 0.09
N GLU A 174 -16.40 -5.52 -0.32
CA GLU A 174 -15.56 -6.67 -0.65
C GLU A 174 -14.81 -6.52 -1.97
N GLN A 175 -15.36 -5.73 -2.91
CA GLN A 175 -14.78 -5.53 -4.24
C GLN A 175 -13.79 -4.37 -4.28
N VAL A 176 -14.21 -3.21 -3.77
CA VAL A 176 -13.43 -1.98 -3.84
C VAL A 176 -13.38 -1.31 -2.48
N GLY A 177 -12.16 -1.21 -1.96
CA GLY A 177 -11.81 -0.50 -0.75
C GLY A 177 -10.79 0.61 -1.03
N VAL A 178 -10.24 1.14 0.06
CA VAL A 178 -9.29 2.25 0.05
C VAL A 178 -8.06 1.91 0.90
N VAL A 179 -6.94 2.51 0.55
CA VAL A 179 -5.72 2.50 1.36
C VAL A 179 -5.66 3.78 2.18
N VAL A 180 -5.32 3.65 3.46
CA VAL A 180 -4.87 4.77 4.27
C VAL A 180 -3.34 4.67 4.31
N ASP A 181 -2.61 5.48 3.54
CA ASP A 181 -1.15 5.60 3.64
C ASP A 181 -0.81 6.94 4.29
N THR A 182 -0.15 6.92 5.45
CA THR A 182 0.16 8.13 6.21
C THR A 182 0.95 9.16 5.41
N PHE A 183 1.88 8.75 4.54
CA PHE A 183 2.64 9.67 3.68
C PHE A 183 1.71 10.48 2.77
N HIS A 184 0.63 9.84 2.31
CA HIS A 184 -0.26 10.40 1.33
C HIS A 184 -1.38 11.25 1.92
N VAL A 185 -1.81 10.96 3.16
CA VAL A 185 -3.04 11.55 3.71
C VAL A 185 -2.86 12.38 4.98
N TRP A 186 -1.70 12.36 5.64
CA TRP A 186 -1.51 13.04 6.95
C TRP A 186 -1.80 14.55 6.94
N TRP A 187 -1.69 15.20 5.78
CA TRP A 187 -1.87 16.64 5.61
C TRP A 187 -3.35 17.07 5.46
N ASP A 188 -4.27 16.14 5.20
CA ASP A 188 -5.66 16.45 4.88
C ASP A 188 -6.42 16.91 6.15
N PRO A 189 -6.99 18.14 6.20
CA PRO A 189 -7.74 18.62 7.35
C PRO A 189 -9.02 17.82 7.64
N ARG A 190 -9.49 17.00 6.70
CA ARG A 190 -10.67 16.13 6.84
C ARG A 190 -10.29 14.66 7.05
N LEU A 191 -9.01 14.34 7.26
CA LEU A 191 -8.52 12.96 7.38
C LEU A 191 -9.36 12.10 8.34
N PHE A 192 -9.60 12.56 9.56
CA PHE A 192 -10.33 11.77 10.55
C PHE A 192 -11.80 11.51 10.19
N GLU A 193 -12.48 12.49 9.59
CA GLU A 193 -13.85 12.34 9.07
C GLU A 193 -13.87 11.32 7.92
N GLN A 194 -12.87 11.38 7.04
CA GLN A 194 -12.75 10.47 5.90
C GLN A 194 -12.40 9.04 6.35
N ILE A 195 -11.54 8.86 7.36
CA ILE A 195 -11.27 7.54 7.96
C ILE A 195 -12.55 6.94 8.56
N GLU A 196 -13.31 7.74 9.32
CA GLU A 196 -14.58 7.29 9.89
C GLU A 196 -15.59 6.89 8.80
N ARG A 197 -15.71 7.68 7.73
CA ARG A 197 -16.54 7.36 6.56
C ARG A 197 -16.06 6.08 5.85
N ALA A 198 -14.75 5.87 5.76
CA ALA A 198 -14.18 4.69 5.12
C ALA A 198 -14.63 3.39 5.79
N GLY A 199 -14.72 3.35 7.12
CA GLY A 199 -15.33 2.22 7.82
C GLY A 199 -14.67 0.88 7.46
N SER A 200 -15.49 -0.10 7.08
CA SER A 200 -15.09 -1.43 6.61
C SER A 200 -14.46 -1.45 5.20
N ARG A 201 -14.42 -0.31 4.49
CA ARG A 201 -13.75 -0.17 3.19
C ARG A 201 -12.24 0.00 3.30
N ILE A 202 -11.69 0.29 4.48
CA ILE A 202 -10.24 0.32 4.66
C ILE A 202 -9.70 -1.08 4.38
N ALA A 203 -9.00 -1.23 3.25
CA ALA A 203 -8.48 -2.49 2.75
C ALA A 203 -7.01 -2.70 3.17
N SER A 204 -6.27 -1.60 3.30
CA SER A 204 -4.87 -1.58 3.75
C SER A 204 -4.61 -0.30 4.55
N TYR A 205 -3.74 -0.40 5.56
CA TYR A 205 -3.22 0.72 6.33
C TYR A 205 -1.69 0.69 6.28
N GLN A 206 -1.11 1.69 5.63
CA GLN A 206 0.33 1.81 5.42
C GLN A 206 0.88 2.98 6.23
N VAL A 207 2.08 2.80 6.79
CA VAL A 207 2.73 3.80 7.63
C VAL A 207 4.18 4.05 7.22
N CYS A 208 4.51 5.32 7.15
CA CYS A 208 5.86 5.87 7.22
C CYS A 208 5.77 7.30 7.76
N ASP A 209 6.90 7.99 7.84
CA ASP A 209 6.94 9.40 8.27
C ASP A 209 7.12 10.38 7.10
N TRP A 210 6.85 11.65 7.37
CA TRP A 210 7.08 12.78 6.47
C TRP A 210 8.30 13.57 6.91
N LEU A 211 9.37 13.55 6.12
CA LEU A 211 10.62 14.26 6.42
C LEU A 211 10.56 15.72 6.00
N THR A 212 11.35 16.57 6.66
CA THR A 212 11.57 17.97 6.24
C THR A 212 13.03 18.36 6.44
N PRO A 213 13.70 18.94 5.41
CA PRO A 213 13.19 19.19 4.06
C PRO A 213 12.96 17.90 3.26
N LEU A 214 12.07 17.95 2.26
CA LEU A 214 11.95 16.87 1.27
C LEU A 214 13.18 16.85 0.34
N PRO A 215 13.61 15.66 -0.12
CA PRO A 215 14.63 15.54 -1.15
C PRO A 215 14.17 16.06 -2.52
N ALA A 216 15.12 16.25 -3.44
CA ALA A 216 14.82 16.69 -4.81
C ALA A 216 13.95 15.68 -5.56
N ASP A 217 14.25 14.38 -5.43
CA ASP A 217 13.32 13.32 -5.81
C ASP A 217 12.37 13.05 -4.65
N VAL A 218 11.22 13.71 -4.71
CA VAL A 218 10.19 13.62 -3.66
C VAL A 218 9.65 12.20 -3.43
N LEU A 219 9.83 11.27 -4.39
CA LEU A 219 9.49 9.86 -4.20
C LEU A 219 10.26 9.25 -3.03
N LEU A 220 11.48 9.71 -2.81
CA LEU A 220 12.40 9.21 -1.78
C LEU A 220 12.25 9.96 -0.44
N GLY A 221 11.17 10.74 -0.30
CA GLY A 221 10.94 11.62 0.86
C GLY A 221 10.29 10.94 2.07
N ARG A 222 10.01 9.62 2.01
CA ARG A 222 9.44 8.90 3.15
C ARG A 222 10.49 8.76 4.26
N GLY A 223 10.04 8.80 5.51
CA GLY A 223 10.88 8.62 6.69
C GLY A 223 10.56 7.35 7.48
N MET A 224 11.52 6.89 8.28
CA MET A 224 11.24 5.92 9.35
C MET A 224 10.36 6.57 10.42
N MET A 225 9.40 5.83 10.98
CA MET A 225 8.45 6.38 11.95
C MET A 225 9.18 7.04 13.13
N GLY A 226 8.85 8.31 13.39
CA GLY A 226 9.43 9.14 14.45
C GLY A 226 10.57 10.05 14.01
N ASP A 227 11.02 9.96 12.76
CA ASP A 227 12.06 10.85 12.22
C ASP A 227 11.47 12.10 11.56
N GLY A 228 10.14 12.17 11.39
CA GLY A 228 9.43 13.24 10.70
C GLY A 228 8.37 13.94 11.54
N HIS A 229 7.25 14.26 10.89
CA HIS A 229 6.20 15.14 11.43
C HIS A 229 4.85 14.45 11.66
N ILE A 230 4.68 13.19 11.25
CA ILE A 230 3.37 12.53 11.32
C ILE A 230 3.08 12.10 12.76
N ASP A 231 1.92 12.51 13.27
CA ASP A 231 1.39 12.04 14.55
C ASP A 231 0.60 10.74 14.36
N PHE A 232 1.27 9.61 14.58
CA PHE A 232 0.72 8.28 14.30
C PHE A 232 -0.40 7.85 15.24
N ALA A 233 -0.31 8.20 16.52
CA ALA A 233 -1.25 7.73 17.55
C ALA A 233 -2.73 8.10 17.26
N PRO A 234 -3.09 9.34 16.89
CA PRO A 234 -4.46 9.67 16.54
C PRO A 234 -4.93 9.00 15.24
N ILE A 235 -4.05 8.82 14.25
CA ILE A 235 -4.40 8.16 12.98
C ILE A 235 -4.67 6.67 13.21
N ASP A 236 -3.75 5.97 13.90
CA ASP A 236 -3.92 4.55 14.25
C ASP A 236 -5.19 4.32 15.08
N THR A 237 -5.44 5.19 16.07
CA THR A 237 -6.69 5.16 16.84
C THR A 237 -7.93 5.31 15.96
N ALA A 238 -7.92 6.27 15.03
CA ALA A 238 -9.04 6.50 14.12
C ALA A 238 -9.29 5.29 13.21
N VAL A 239 -8.24 4.72 12.62
CA VAL A 239 -8.32 3.53 11.76
C VAL A 239 -8.84 2.34 12.55
N ARG A 240 -8.32 2.05 13.74
CA ARG A 240 -8.80 0.91 14.54
C ARG A 240 -10.25 1.06 15.01
N ARG A 241 -10.70 2.30 15.26
CA ARG A 241 -12.10 2.58 15.63
C ARG A 241 -13.09 2.25 14.52
N THR A 242 -12.66 2.17 13.26
CA THR A 242 -13.53 1.70 12.16
C THR A 242 -13.80 0.20 12.19
N GLY A 243 -13.05 -0.54 13.03
CA GLY A 243 -13.02 -2.00 13.05
C GLY A 243 -11.95 -2.61 12.15
N TYR A 244 -11.05 -1.82 11.56
CA TYR A 244 -9.91 -2.35 10.83
C TYR A 244 -9.04 -3.23 11.74
N SER A 245 -8.83 -4.47 11.32
CA SER A 245 -8.06 -5.48 12.05
C SER A 245 -7.02 -6.18 11.16
N GLY A 246 -6.71 -5.59 10.00
CA GLY A 246 -5.66 -6.09 9.10
C GLY A 246 -4.27 -5.71 9.60
N ASP A 247 -3.25 -6.11 8.83
CA ASP A 247 -1.87 -5.76 9.12
C ASP A 247 -1.61 -4.26 8.84
N VAL A 248 -0.76 -3.62 9.65
CA VAL A 248 -0.25 -2.26 9.44
C VAL A 248 1.11 -2.35 8.77
N GLU A 249 1.18 -1.84 7.55
CA GLU A 249 2.27 -2.11 6.63
C GLU A 249 3.27 -0.94 6.58
N VAL A 250 4.52 -1.20 6.95
CA VAL A 250 5.59 -0.19 6.92
C VAL A 250 6.19 -0.10 5.52
N GLU A 251 5.96 1.01 4.82
CA GLU A 251 6.41 1.24 3.45
C GLU A 251 7.26 2.51 3.32
N ILE A 252 8.56 2.32 3.09
CA ILE A 252 9.54 3.41 3.06
C ILE A 252 10.30 3.41 1.72
N PHE A 253 10.19 4.53 1.02
CA PHE A 253 11.02 4.87 -0.14
C PHE A 253 12.00 5.94 0.30
N ASN A 254 13.24 5.54 0.53
CA ASN A 254 14.28 6.43 1.04
C ASN A 254 15.67 5.82 0.79
N GLU A 255 16.55 6.55 0.11
CA GLU A 255 17.89 6.08 -0.24
C GLU A 255 18.75 5.75 0.98
N ASP A 256 18.71 6.57 2.03
CA ASP A 256 19.48 6.33 3.24
C ASP A 256 19.01 5.06 3.95
N VAL A 257 17.70 4.82 4.01
CA VAL A 257 17.13 3.57 4.55
C VAL A 257 17.55 2.37 3.70
N TRP A 258 17.45 2.46 2.38
CA TRP A 258 17.81 1.38 1.46
C TRP A 258 19.31 1.07 1.44
N SER A 259 20.16 2.02 1.83
CA SER A 259 21.62 1.85 1.90
C SER A 259 22.10 1.14 3.16
N ARG A 260 21.25 1.03 4.20
CA ARG A 260 21.58 0.37 5.46
C ARG A 260 21.43 -1.15 5.34
N PRO A 261 22.13 -1.94 6.18
CA PRO A 261 21.92 -3.39 6.24
C PRO A 261 20.46 -3.73 6.53
N ALA A 262 19.88 -4.67 5.79
CA ALA A 262 18.47 -5.04 5.88
C ALA A 262 18.04 -5.36 7.32
N ARG A 263 18.87 -6.14 8.03
CA ARG A 263 18.67 -6.46 9.45
C ARG A 263 18.46 -5.22 10.34
N GLU A 264 19.29 -4.21 10.16
CA GLU A 264 19.23 -2.97 10.96
C GLU A 264 17.96 -2.18 10.66
N VAL A 265 17.54 -2.15 9.40
CA VAL A 265 16.29 -1.51 8.97
C VAL A 265 15.10 -2.22 9.62
N VAL A 266 15.02 -3.55 9.55
CA VAL A 266 13.92 -4.33 10.13
C VAL A 266 13.85 -4.18 11.65
N GLU A 267 15.00 -4.24 12.35
CA GLU A 267 15.04 -4.01 13.80
C GLU A 267 14.54 -2.61 14.18
N THR A 268 14.96 -1.59 13.41
CA THR A 268 14.49 -0.23 13.60
C THR A 268 12.98 -0.15 13.37
N THR A 269 12.48 -0.75 12.29
CA THR A 269 11.05 -0.81 11.97
C THR A 269 10.24 -1.40 13.12
N VAL A 270 10.66 -2.55 13.65
CA VAL A 270 9.97 -3.24 14.76
C VAL A 270 9.95 -2.37 16.02
N ASP A 271 11.08 -1.78 16.42
CA ASP A 271 11.14 -0.92 17.61
C ASP A 271 10.25 0.33 17.46
N ARG A 272 10.37 1.03 16.33
CA ARG A 272 9.65 2.28 16.07
C ARG A 272 8.15 2.04 15.93
N TYR A 273 7.74 0.98 15.22
CA TYR A 273 6.33 0.61 15.11
C TYR A 273 5.71 0.39 16.50
N ARG A 274 6.35 -0.43 17.33
CA ARG A 274 5.89 -0.72 18.69
C ARG A 274 5.80 0.53 19.58
N ARG A 275 6.76 1.46 19.46
CA ARG A 275 6.83 2.61 20.35
C ARG A 275 5.96 3.78 19.93
N LEU A 276 5.75 3.95 18.61
CA LEU A 276 5.20 5.19 18.05
C LEU A 276 3.88 4.98 17.31
N VAL A 277 3.68 3.81 16.70
CA VAL A 277 2.44 3.52 15.93
C VAL A 277 1.45 2.72 16.77
N HIS A 278 1.93 1.66 17.43
CA HIS A 278 1.12 0.79 18.27
C HIS A 278 1.65 0.70 19.71
N PRO A 279 1.69 1.82 20.47
CA PRO A 279 2.08 1.80 21.87
C PRO A 279 1.05 1.02 22.70
N ARG A 280 1.51 -0.02 23.41
CA ARG A 280 0.70 -0.74 24.41
C ARG A 280 0.55 0.05 25.70
#